data_AF-A0A821N5E9-F1
#
_entry.id   AF-A0A821N5E9-F1
#
_cell.length_a   1.000
_cell.length_b   1.000
_cell.length_c   1.000
_cell.angle_alpha   90.00
_cell.angle_beta   90.00
_cell.angle_gamma   90.00
#
_symmetry.space_group_name_H-M   'P 1'
#
loop_
_entity.id
_entity.type
_entity.pdbx_description
1 polymer ?
#
loop_
_entity_poly.entity_id
_entity_poly.type
_entity_poly.pdbx_seq_one_letter_code
_entity_poly.pdbx_strand_id
1 'polypeptide(L)'
;FKLNIYFLLKELAQPDSIQIHNKIRPKDVPGTLLNIALLNLGSLDPSLRSAAYNLLCALTQTFDLRIEGQLLESSGLCIPSNNTIFIKTISEKLALKEAHLTLEFLEECVEGFRNSTIELKHLCLEYMTTWLPNLTRFCKQNDDNKRAKVSMILDKLITLTIEEDDMYPSIQAKIWSHIGQVSDLLDIVLDCFIKRSVLGGL
;
A
#
# COMPACT_ATOMS: atom_id res chain seq x y z
N PHE A 1 -16.63 -5.20 11.71
CA PHE A 1 -15.61 -4.13 11.83
C PHE A 1 -15.20 -3.78 13.26
N LYS A 2 -16.08 -3.76 14.29
CA LYS A 2 -15.63 -3.66 15.71
C LYS A 2 -14.74 -4.82 16.20
N LEU A 3 -14.70 -5.94 15.47
CA LEU A 3 -13.93 -7.13 15.87
C LEU A 3 -12.42 -7.01 15.58
N ASN A 4 -11.97 -6.34 14.51
CA ASN A 4 -10.55 -6.42 14.11
C ASN A 4 -9.62 -5.56 14.98
N ILE A 5 -10.05 -4.36 15.41
CA ILE A 5 -9.23 -3.52 16.28
C ILE A 5 -9.12 -4.14 17.69
N TYR A 6 -10.20 -4.73 18.19
CA TYR A 6 -10.18 -5.43 19.49
C TYR A 6 -9.34 -6.71 19.45
N PHE A 7 -9.29 -7.40 18.30
CA PHE A 7 -8.46 -8.58 18.11
C PHE A 7 -6.97 -8.21 18.08
N LEU A 8 -6.59 -7.17 17.32
CA LEU A 8 -5.21 -6.65 17.26
C LEU A 8 -4.71 -6.15 18.63
N LEU A 9 -5.53 -5.40 19.37
CA LEU A 9 -5.15 -4.90 20.69
C LEU A 9 -5.06 -6.01 21.74
N LYS A 10 -5.83 -7.09 21.60
CA LYS A 10 -5.81 -8.25 22.52
C LYS A 10 -4.62 -9.17 22.27
N GLU A 11 -4.22 -9.36 21.00
CA GLU A 11 -3.03 -10.15 20.65
C GLU A 11 -1.73 -9.48 21.12
N LEU A 12 -1.64 -8.15 21.05
CA LEU A 12 -0.49 -7.40 21.56
C LEU A 12 -0.31 -7.51 23.09
N ALA A 13 -1.36 -7.94 23.81
CA ALA A 13 -1.39 -8.01 25.27
C ALA A 13 -1.19 -9.42 25.84
N GLN A 14 -1.14 -10.49 25.03
CA GLN A 14 -1.00 -11.86 25.52
C GLN A 14 0.41 -12.42 25.27
N PRO A 15 1.11 -12.91 26.31
CA PRO A 15 2.29 -13.72 26.12
C PRO A 15 1.86 -15.12 25.66
N ASP A 16 2.40 -15.54 24.52
CA ASP A 16 2.43 -16.89 23.98
C ASP A 16 1.10 -17.51 23.50
N SER A 17 0.77 -17.24 22.23
CA SER A 17 0.14 -18.26 21.38
C SER A 17 0.68 -18.19 19.96
N ILE A 18 1.19 -19.32 19.46
CA ILE A 18 1.80 -19.47 18.15
C ILE A 18 0.67 -19.58 17.11
N GLN A 19 0.25 -18.46 16.57
CA GLN A 19 -0.28 -18.38 15.21
C GLN A 19 0.80 -17.70 14.37
N ILE A 20 1.11 -18.26 13.20
CA ILE A 20 2.06 -17.66 12.24
C ILE A 20 1.32 -16.49 11.56
N HIS A 21 0.95 -15.49 12.33
CA HIS A 21 0.67 -14.16 11.82
C HIS A 21 2.03 -13.54 11.53
N ASN A 22 2.19 -12.98 10.33
CA ASN A 22 3.36 -12.18 10.00
C ASN A 22 3.50 -11.09 11.07
N LYS A 23 4.41 -11.29 12.03
CA LYS A 23 4.65 -10.32 13.10
C LYS A 23 5.01 -8.99 12.43
N ILE A 24 4.15 -7.98 12.55
CA ILE A 24 4.45 -6.62 12.10
C ILE A 24 5.73 -6.21 12.82
N ARG A 25 6.81 -5.98 12.06
CA ARG A 25 8.05 -5.52 12.68
C ARG A 25 7.90 -4.02 12.94
N PRO A 26 8.49 -3.46 14.01
CA PRO A 26 8.36 -2.04 14.33
C PRO A 26 8.68 -1.09 13.16
N LYS A 27 9.58 -1.51 12.26
CA LYS A 27 9.94 -0.76 11.06
C LYS A 27 8.84 -0.73 9.98
N ASP A 28 8.00 -1.76 9.91
CA ASP A 28 6.96 -1.91 8.88
C ASP A 28 5.64 -1.20 9.28
N VAL A 29 5.53 -0.78 10.56
CA VAL A 29 4.34 -0.14 11.14
C VAL A 29 3.86 1.09 10.35
N PRO A 30 4.72 2.03 9.90
CA PRO A 30 4.25 3.22 9.22
C PRO A 30 3.55 2.92 7.90
N GLY A 31 4.12 2.03 7.07
CA GLY A 31 3.51 1.58 5.81
C GLY A 31 2.16 0.90 6.01
N THR A 32 2.06 -0.02 6.97
CA THR A 32 0.80 -0.71 7.30
C THR A 32 -0.28 0.29 7.73
N LEU A 33 0.03 1.18 8.67
CA LEU A 33 -0.93 2.18 9.15
C LEU A 33 -1.32 3.18 8.07
N LEU A 34 -0.39 3.55 7.19
CA LEU A 34 -0.68 4.45 6.07
C LEU A 34 -1.68 3.81 5.10
N ASN A 35 -1.49 2.55 4.74
CA ASN A 35 -2.42 1.82 3.87
C ASN A 35 -3.81 1.71 4.51
N ILE A 36 -3.87 1.35 5.81
CA ILE A 36 -5.12 1.30 6.58
C ILE A 36 -5.83 2.65 6.54
N ALA A 37 -5.12 3.75 6.75
CA ALA A 37 -5.70 5.08 6.73
C ALA A 37 -6.23 5.46 5.34
N LEU A 38 -5.41 5.31 4.29
CA LEU A 38 -5.79 5.70 2.93
C LEU A 38 -6.95 4.86 2.37
N LEU A 39 -6.95 3.55 2.61
CA LEU A 39 -8.02 2.66 2.17
C LEU A 39 -9.34 2.97 2.88
N ASN A 40 -9.31 3.16 4.21
CA ASN A 40 -10.53 3.40 4.98
C ASN A 40 -11.11 4.80 4.81
N LEU A 41 -10.32 5.78 4.33
CA LEU A 41 -10.85 7.06 3.86
C LEU A 41 -11.83 6.87 2.69
N GLY A 42 -11.69 5.81 1.90
CA GLY A 42 -12.63 5.47 0.82
C GLY A 42 -13.93 4.81 1.26
N SER A 43 -14.10 4.53 2.56
CA SER A 43 -15.28 3.80 3.04
C SER A 43 -16.58 4.57 2.81
N LEU A 44 -17.68 3.86 2.58
CA LEU A 44 -19.02 4.45 2.56
C LEU A 44 -19.49 4.89 3.96
N ASP A 45 -18.95 4.29 5.04
CA ASP A 45 -19.26 4.66 6.43
C ASP A 45 -18.54 5.97 6.82
N PRO A 46 -19.27 7.07 7.08
CA PRO A 46 -18.68 8.34 7.48
C PRO A 46 -17.85 8.23 8.77
N SER A 47 -18.26 7.36 9.70
CA SER A 47 -17.56 7.19 10.98
C SER A 47 -16.18 6.56 10.76
N LEU A 48 -16.11 5.57 9.86
CA LEU A 48 -14.85 4.93 9.49
C LEU A 48 -13.92 5.90 8.73
N ARG A 49 -14.47 6.75 7.85
CA ARG A 49 -13.67 7.79 7.18
C ARG A 49 -13.08 8.79 8.17
N SER A 50 -13.87 9.28 9.13
CA SER A 50 -13.36 10.21 10.15
C SER A 50 -12.30 9.54 11.05
N ALA A 51 -12.49 8.28 11.42
CA ALA A 51 -11.47 7.53 12.16
C ALA A 51 -10.17 7.35 11.35
N ALA A 52 -10.29 7.05 10.06
CA ALA A 52 -9.16 6.89 9.14
C ALA A 52 -8.40 8.22 8.92
N TYR A 53 -9.11 9.35 8.85
CA TYR A 53 -8.50 10.68 8.79
C TYR A 53 -7.72 10.99 10.07
N ASN A 54 -8.30 10.73 11.23
CA ASN A 54 -7.60 10.94 12.50
C ASN A 54 -6.38 10.03 12.64
N LEU A 55 -6.47 8.78 12.15
CA LEU A 55 -5.32 7.89 12.07
C LEU A 55 -4.22 8.47 11.17
N LEU A 56 -4.59 9.01 10.00
CA LEU A 56 -3.62 9.67 9.10
C LEU A 56 -2.94 10.87 9.76
N CYS A 57 -3.70 11.73 10.45
CA CYS A 57 -3.14 12.85 11.22
C CYS A 57 -2.15 12.36 12.28
N ALA A 58 -2.57 11.42 13.13
CA ALA A 58 -1.74 10.87 14.19
C ALA A 58 -0.48 10.20 13.64
N LEU A 59 -0.60 9.46 12.52
CA LEU A 59 0.53 8.83 11.84
C LEU A 59 1.55 9.87 11.37
N THR A 60 1.09 10.92 10.69
CA THR A 60 1.96 11.97 10.17
C THR A 60 2.68 12.73 11.27
N GLN A 61 2.03 12.95 12.41
CA GLN A 61 2.65 13.60 13.58
C GLN A 61 3.62 12.67 14.31
N THR A 62 3.25 11.40 14.50
CA THR A 62 4.04 10.43 15.28
C THR A 62 5.35 10.06 14.58
N PHE A 63 5.32 9.94 13.26
CA PHE A 63 6.48 9.54 12.46
C PHE A 63 7.12 10.72 11.68
N ASP A 64 6.69 11.96 11.96
CA ASP A 64 7.17 13.19 11.28
C ASP A 64 7.10 13.10 9.74
N LEU A 65 6.01 12.52 9.22
CA LEU A 65 5.82 12.36 7.77
C LEU A 65 5.49 13.70 7.12
N ARG A 66 6.28 14.09 6.12
CA ARG A 66 6.22 15.43 5.53
C ARG A 66 5.09 15.57 4.52
N ILE A 67 3.95 16.08 4.97
CA ILE A 67 2.86 16.54 4.11
C ILE A 67 2.81 18.07 4.15
N GLU A 68 3.10 18.72 3.02
CA GLU A 68 2.98 20.17 2.90
C GLU A 68 1.50 20.60 3.00
N GLY A 69 1.21 21.53 3.92
CA GLY A 69 -0.14 21.88 4.35
C GLY A 69 -0.61 20.89 5.43
N GLN A 70 -0.63 21.32 6.69
CA GLN A 70 -0.97 20.47 7.82
C GLN A 70 -2.35 19.83 7.63
N LEU A 71 -2.43 18.51 7.83
CA LEU A 71 -3.71 17.87 8.14
C LEU A 71 -4.17 18.42 9.48
N LEU A 72 -5.35 19.04 9.51
CA LEU A 72 -5.89 19.63 10.72
C LEU A 72 -6.76 18.60 11.43
N GLU A 73 -6.31 18.14 12.59
CA GLU A 73 -7.19 17.43 13.51
C GLU A 73 -8.30 18.38 13.96
N SER A 74 -9.54 18.05 13.63
CA SER A 74 -10.67 18.75 14.23
C SER A 74 -11.79 17.78 14.58
N SER A 75 -12.17 17.80 15.85
CA SER A 75 -13.40 17.19 16.34
C SER A 75 -14.59 17.83 15.61
N GLY A 76 -15.27 17.06 14.77
CA GLY A 76 -16.41 17.52 13.98
C GLY A 76 -16.17 17.61 12.46
N LEU A 77 -14.99 17.23 11.96
CA LEU A 77 -14.76 17.15 10.52
C LEU A 77 -15.57 16.03 9.87
N CYS A 78 -16.44 16.39 8.93
CA CYS A 78 -17.10 15.42 8.05
C CYS A 78 -16.21 15.18 6.82
N ILE A 79 -15.75 13.94 6.64
CA ILE A 79 -15.01 13.55 5.44
C ILE A 79 -16.00 13.19 4.34
N PRO A 80 -16.02 13.89 3.19
CA PRO A 80 -16.93 13.59 2.10
C PRO A 80 -16.62 12.22 1.49
N SER A 81 -17.63 11.55 0.93
CA SER A 81 -17.48 10.22 0.33
C SER A 81 -16.68 10.25 -0.99
N ASN A 82 -16.73 11.35 -1.75
CA ASN A 82 -15.94 11.54 -2.96
C ASN A 82 -14.62 12.25 -2.64
N ASN A 83 -13.67 11.50 -2.09
CA ASN A 83 -12.39 12.02 -1.59
C ASN A 83 -11.17 11.39 -2.28
N THR A 84 -11.36 10.69 -3.40
CA THR A 84 -10.30 10.02 -4.17
C THR A 84 -9.17 10.97 -4.55
N ILE A 85 -9.49 12.18 -5.03
CA ILE A 85 -8.48 13.19 -5.40
C ILE A 85 -7.63 13.59 -4.18
N PHE A 86 -8.27 13.77 -3.02
CA PHE A 86 -7.58 14.10 -1.78
C PHE A 86 -6.64 12.96 -1.36
N ILE A 87 -7.15 11.72 -1.32
CA ILE A 87 -6.38 10.52 -0.96
C ILE A 87 -5.15 10.37 -1.87
N LYS A 88 -5.36 10.48 -3.18
CA LYS A 88 -4.28 10.41 -4.17
C LYS A 88 -3.24 11.52 -3.98
N THR A 89 -3.68 12.76 -3.79
CA THR A 89 -2.77 13.91 -3.58
C THR A 89 -1.90 13.71 -2.34
N ILE A 90 -2.46 13.17 -1.25
CA ILE A 90 -1.70 12.83 -0.05
C ILE A 90 -0.67 11.74 -0.37
N SER A 91 -1.08 10.69 -1.06
CA SER A 91 -0.18 9.60 -1.46
C SER A 91 0.96 10.07 -2.36
N GLU A 92 0.71 10.98 -3.30
CA GLU A 92 1.74 11.58 -4.17
C GLU A 92 2.77 12.38 -3.36
N LYS A 93 2.31 13.21 -2.41
CA LYS A 93 3.20 13.97 -1.52
C LYS A 93 4.07 13.05 -0.67
N LEU A 94 3.47 12.02 -0.08
CA LEU A 94 4.18 11.05 0.75
C LEU A 94 5.16 10.21 -0.07
N ALA A 95 4.78 9.73 -1.26
CA ALA A 95 5.68 8.99 -2.14
C ALA A 95 6.91 9.82 -2.52
N LEU A 96 6.74 11.14 -2.72
CA LEU A 96 7.83 12.04 -3.04
C LEU A 96 8.79 12.27 -1.86
N LYS A 97 8.24 12.53 -0.67
CA LYS A 97 9.02 12.95 0.52
C LYS A 97 9.53 11.77 1.35
N GLU A 98 8.76 10.69 1.42
CA GLU A 98 8.96 9.53 2.29
C GLU A 98 9.20 8.24 1.48
N ALA A 99 9.97 8.34 0.39
CA ALA A 99 10.24 7.23 -0.51
C ALA A 99 10.84 5.98 0.17
N HIS A 100 11.41 6.11 1.38
CA HIS A 100 11.93 4.98 2.16
C HIS A 100 10.83 3.98 2.57
N LEU A 101 9.57 4.42 2.67
CA LEU A 101 8.40 3.59 3.00
C LEU A 101 7.86 2.77 1.82
N THR A 102 8.39 2.97 0.61
CA THR A 102 7.80 2.41 -0.63
C THR A 102 7.59 0.90 -0.56
N LEU A 103 8.59 0.13 -0.11
CA LEU A 103 8.52 -1.33 -0.17
C LEU A 103 7.45 -1.90 0.78
N GLU A 104 7.43 -1.43 2.02
CA GLU A 104 6.42 -1.84 3.01
C GLU A 104 5.02 -1.34 2.65
N PHE A 105 4.91 -0.10 2.16
CA PHE A 105 3.62 0.45 1.79
C PHE A 105 3.01 -0.32 0.61
N LEU A 106 3.79 -0.62 -0.43
CA LEU A 106 3.31 -1.41 -1.57
C LEU A 106 2.95 -2.84 -1.17
N GLU A 107 3.70 -3.47 -0.26
CA GLU A 107 3.37 -4.79 0.27
C GLU A 107 1.98 -4.80 0.93
N GLU A 108 1.72 -3.80 1.76
CA GLU A 108 0.46 -3.62 2.47
C GLU A 108 -0.68 -3.23 1.53
N CYS A 109 -0.41 -2.43 0.48
CA CYS A 109 -1.39 -2.12 -0.55
C CYS A 109 -1.89 -3.38 -1.25
N VAL A 110 -0.98 -4.31 -1.60
CA VAL A 110 -1.38 -5.57 -2.25
C VAL A 110 -2.26 -6.41 -1.33
N GLU A 111 -1.92 -6.49 -0.04
CA GLU A 111 -2.73 -7.22 0.94
C GLU A 111 -4.09 -6.55 1.18
N GLY A 112 -4.11 -5.22 1.32
CA GLY A 112 -5.33 -4.43 1.45
C GLY A 112 -6.24 -4.56 0.24
N PHE A 113 -5.67 -4.57 -0.97
CA PHE A 113 -6.39 -4.74 -2.23
C PHE A 113 -7.18 -6.05 -2.27
N ARG A 114 -6.52 -7.18 -1.97
CA ARG A 114 -7.14 -8.53 -2.02
C ARG A 114 -8.39 -8.63 -1.15
N ASN A 115 -8.37 -7.97 0.00
CA ASN A 115 -9.43 -8.01 1.01
C ASN A 115 -10.49 -6.89 0.85
N SER A 116 -10.46 -6.14 -0.25
CA SER A 116 -11.30 -4.95 -0.47
C SER A 116 -12.46 -5.20 -1.45
N THR A 117 -13.48 -4.34 -1.38
CA THR A 117 -14.53 -4.27 -2.42
C THR A 117 -13.98 -3.71 -3.72
N ILE A 118 -14.68 -3.88 -4.84
CA ILE A 118 -14.26 -3.40 -6.17
C ILE A 118 -13.99 -1.89 -6.16
N GLU A 119 -14.83 -1.11 -5.49
CA GLU A 119 -14.68 0.35 -5.39
C GLU A 119 -13.39 0.73 -4.64
N LEU A 120 -13.12 0.05 -3.53
CA LEU A 120 -11.92 0.25 -2.74
C LEU A 120 -10.65 -0.26 -3.45
N LYS A 121 -10.77 -1.31 -4.27
CA LYS A 121 -9.70 -1.79 -5.15
C LYS A 121 -9.31 -0.73 -6.18
N HIS A 122 -10.28 -0.07 -6.82
CA HIS A 122 -10.00 1.07 -7.70
C HIS A 122 -9.31 2.23 -6.98
N LEU A 123 -9.78 2.57 -5.78
CA LEU A 123 -9.13 3.58 -4.95
C LEU A 123 -7.69 3.19 -4.60
N CYS A 124 -7.45 1.92 -4.25
CA CYS A 124 -6.13 1.38 -3.97
C CYS A 124 -5.17 1.56 -5.15
N LEU A 125 -5.63 1.32 -6.38
CA LEU A 125 -4.83 1.61 -7.58
C LEU A 125 -4.49 3.10 -7.70
N GLU A 126 -5.40 4.01 -7.37
CA GLU A 126 -5.13 5.46 -7.45
C GLU A 126 -4.01 5.91 -6.51
N TYR A 127 -3.97 5.39 -5.27
CA TYR A 127 -2.93 5.80 -4.32
C TYR A 127 -1.66 4.94 -4.38
N MET A 128 -1.73 3.64 -4.70
CA MET A 128 -0.54 2.78 -4.71
C MET A 128 0.39 3.10 -5.88
N THR A 129 -0.19 3.49 -7.02
CA THR A 129 0.57 3.73 -8.26
C THR A 129 1.55 4.89 -8.15
N THR A 130 1.27 5.85 -7.26
CA THR A 130 2.13 7.01 -6.98
C THR A 130 3.50 6.60 -6.41
N TRP A 131 3.61 5.38 -5.85
CA TRP A 131 4.83 4.85 -5.22
C TRP A 131 5.67 3.98 -6.15
N LEU A 132 5.10 3.46 -7.26
CA LEU A 132 5.79 2.53 -8.16
C LEU A 132 7.11 3.11 -8.73
N PRO A 133 7.22 4.39 -9.13
CA PRO A 133 8.47 4.94 -9.65
C PRO A 133 9.64 4.86 -8.65
N ASN A 134 9.34 4.86 -7.34
CA ASN A 134 10.36 4.78 -6.30
C ASN A 134 11.07 3.43 -6.24
N LEU A 135 10.49 2.35 -6.81
CA LEU A 135 11.13 1.02 -6.85
C LEU A 135 12.55 1.09 -7.45
N THR A 136 12.77 1.99 -8.41
CA THR A 136 14.10 2.22 -9.02
C THR A 136 15.18 2.58 -8.01
N ARG A 137 14.81 3.29 -6.93
CA ARG A 137 15.74 3.70 -5.88
C ARG A 137 16.27 2.52 -5.08
N PHE A 138 15.53 1.41 -5.06
CA PHE A 138 15.89 0.17 -4.37
C PHE A 138 16.64 -0.82 -5.27
N CYS A 139 16.67 -0.56 -6.58
CA CYS A 139 17.50 -1.29 -7.54
C CYS A 139 18.88 -0.64 -7.74
N LYS A 140 19.03 0.64 -7.36
CA LYS A 140 20.27 1.41 -7.48
C LYS A 140 21.14 1.14 -6.26
N GLN A 141 22.41 0.76 -6.49
CA GLN A 141 23.38 0.19 -5.53
C GLN A 141 23.26 -1.34 -5.50
N ASN A 142 24.38 -2.07 -5.59
CA ASN A 142 24.50 -3.55 -5.55
C ASN A 142 24.03 -4.16 -4.20
N ASP A 143 22.86 -3.75 -3.74
CA ASP A 143 22.19 -4.22 -2.54
C ASP A 143 21.21 -5.31 -2.98
N ASP A 144 21.74 -6.53 -3.11
CA ASP A 144 20.99 -7.71 -3.55
C ASP A 144 19.75 -7.95 -2.67
N ASN A 145 19.79 -7.55 -1.38
CA ASN A 145 18.66 -7.68 -0.48
C ASN A 145 17.52 -6.73 -0.86
N LYS A 146 17.80 -5.47 -1.20
CA LYS A 146 16.77 -4.53 -1.67
C LYS A 146 16.23 -4.93 -3.03
N ARG A 147 17.10 -5.36 -3.95
CA ARG A 147 16.68 -5.86 -5.26
C ARG A 147 15.78 -7.09 -5.14
N ALA A 148 16.11 -8.02 -4.25
CA ALA A 148 15.26 -9.19 -3.95
C ALA A 148 13.87 -8.77 -3.43
N LYS A 149 13.80 -7.75 -2.56
CA LYS A 149 12.51 -7.21 -2.11
C LYS A 149 11.70 -6.58 -3.24
N VAL A 150 12.35 -5.85 -4.16
CA VAL A 150 11.66 -5.31 -5.34
C VAL A 150 11.10 -6.47 -6.18
N SER A 151 11.88 -7.52 -6.43
CA SER A 151 11.38 -8.73 -7.11
C SER A 151 10.20 -9.37 -6.39
N MET A 152 10.20 -9.41 -5.05
CA MET A 152 9.06 -9.92 -4.29
C MET A 152 7.79 -9.08 -4.47
N ILE A 153 7.92 -7.74 -4.45
CA ILE A 153 6.78 -6.84 -4.73
C ILE A 153 6.26 -7.06 -6.15
N LEU A 154 7.16 -7.15 -7.14
CA LEU A 154 6.78 -7.40 -8.52
C LEU A 154 6.08 -8.75 -8.69
N ASP A 155 6.57 -9.83 -8.07
CA ASP A 155 5.90 -11.13 -8.09
C ASP A 155 4.51 -11.08 -7.44
N LYS A 156 4.36 -10.34 -6.33
CA LYS A 156 3.04 -10.09 -5.72
C LYS A 156 2.10 -9.34 -6.66
N LEU A 157 2.59 -8.34 -7.39
CA LEU A 157 1.79 -7.59 -8.38
C LEU A 157 1.41 -8.46 -9.59
N ILE A 158 2.32 -9.33 -10.06
CA ILE A 158 2.02 -10.31 -11.11
C ILE A 158 0.95 -11.28 -10.63
N THR A 159 1.11 -11.83 -9.43
CA THR A 159 0.14 -12.73 -8.80
C THR A 159 -1.22 -12.04 -8.67
N LEU A 160 -1.25 -10.80 -8.18
CA LEU A 160 -2.47 -10.00 -8.09
C LEU A 160 -3.15 -9.83 -9.46
N THR A 161 -2.36 -9.59 -10.52
CA THR A 161 -2.88 -9.46 -11.89
C THR A 161 -3.52 -10.75 -12.39
N ILE A 162 -2.98 -11.91 -12.02
CA ILE A 162 -3.48 -13.22 -12.45
C ILE A 162 -4.73 -13.63 -11.66
N GLU A 163 -4.79 -13.31 -10.37
CA GLU A 163 -5.86 -13.77 -9.48
C GLU A 163 -7.10 -12.86 -9.47
N GLU A 164 -6.95 -11.60 -9.89
CA GLU A 164 -8.01 -10.58 -9.84
C GLU A 164 -8.63 -10.34 -11.22
N ASP A 165 -9.35 -11.34 -11.75
CA ASP A 165 -9.95 -11.33 -13.09
C ASP A 165 -10.77 -10.06 -13.39
N ASP A 166 -11.66 -9.69 -12.46
CA ASP A 166 -12.54 -8.51 -12.61
C ASP A 166 -11.75 -7.19 -12.65
N MET A 167 -10.57 -7.16 -12.01
CA MET A 167 -9.73 -5.97 -11.94
C MET A 167 -8.61 -5.96 -12.98
N TYR A 168 -8.43 -7.03 -13.75
CA TYR A 168 -7.33 -7.18 -14.70
C TYR A 168 -7.15 -5.95 -15.60
N PRO A 169 -8.19 -5.39 -16.26
CA PRO A 169 -8.02 -4.20 -17.11
C PRO A 169 -7.50 -2.98 -16.33
N SER A 170 -7.96 -2.81 -15.10
CA SER A 170 -7.58 -1.69 -14.24
C SER A 170 -6.15 -1.85 -13.74
N ILE A 171 -5.74 -3.06 -13.34
CA ILE A 171 -4.38 -3.36 -12.92
C ILE A 171 -3.41 -3.13 -14.08
N GLN A 172 -3.74 -3.61 -15.29
CA GLN A 172 -2.97 -3.32 -16.51
C GLN A 172 -2.83 -1.83 -16.76
N ALA A 173 -3.94 -1.09 -16.77
CA ALA A 173 -3.95 0.33 -17.06
C ALA A 173 -3.27 1.20 -15.99
N LYS A 174 -3.22 0.76 -14.74
CA LYS A 174 -2.71 1.57 -13.61
C LYS A 174 -1.31 1.15 -13.17
N ILE A 175 -1.04 -0.15 -13.08
CA ILE A 175 0.25 -0.66 -12.58
C ILE A 175 1.22 -0.84 -13.74
N TRP A 176 0.87 -1.70 -14.69
CA TRP A 176 1.80 -2.11 -15.75
C TRP A 176 2.09 -0.99 -16.74
N SER A 177 1.11 -0.10 -17.01
CA SER A 177 1.34 1.11 -17.81
C SER A 177 2.38 2.05 -17.19
N HIS A 178 2.36 2.21 -15.86
CA HIS A 178 3.28 3.10 -15.14
C HIS A 178 4.67 2.45 -15.01
N ILE A 179 4.73 1.15 -14.67
CA ILE A 179 6.00 0.41 -14.61
C ILE A 179 6.66 0.39 -15.99
N GLY A 180 5.90 0.20 -17.06
CA GLY A 180 6.41 0.18 -18.44
C GLY A 180 7.04 1.49 -18.90
N GLN A 181 6.74 2.62 -18.24
CA GLN A 181 7.34 3.93 -18.50
C GLN A 181 8.66 4.14 -17.75
N VAL A 182 9.01 3.25 -16.81
CA VAL A 182 10.21 3.36 -15.98
C VAL A 182 11.26 2.37 -16.48
N SER A 183 12.11 2.82 -17.42
CA SER A 183 13.12 2.00 -18.09
C SER A 183 13.98 1.16 -17.13
N ASP A 184 14.38 1.74 -16.01
CA ASP A 184 15.24 1.12 -15.00
C ASP A 184 14.58 -0.09 -14.30
N LEU A 185 13.25 -0.27 -14.42
CA LEU A 185 12.53 -1.42 -13.87
C LEU A 185 12.30 -2.53 -14.90
N LEU A 186 12.49 -2.28 -16.18
CA LEU A 186 12.09 -3.23 -17.23
C LEU A 186 12.83 -4.56 -17.11
N ASP A 187 14.14 -4.54 -16.90
CA ASP A 187 14.94 -5.76 -16.80
C ASP A 187 14.47 -6.66 -15.66
N ILE A 188 14.29 -6.10 -14.46
CA ILE A 188 13.83 -6.87 -13.29
C ILE A 188 12.38 -7.34 -13.43
N VAL A 189 11.52 -6.57 -14.10
CA VAL A 189 10.14 -6.95 -14.38
C VAL A 189 10.08 -8.12 -15.36
N LEU A 190 10.87 -8.06 -16.45
CA LEU A 190 10.99 -9.15 -17.41
C LEU A 190 11.52 -10.42 -16.76
N ASP A 191 12.54 -10.32 -15.91
CA ASP A 191 13.05 -11.45 -15.12
C ASP A 191 11.96 -12.08 -14.26
N CYS A 192 11.11 -11.25 -13.61
CA CYS A 192 10.02 -11.73 -12.78
C CYS A 192 8.94 -12.43 -13.63
N PHE A 193 8.57 -11.87 -14.79
CA PHE A 193 7.63 -12.51 -15.70
C PHE A 193 8.15 -13.86 -16.21
N ILE A 194 9.42 -13.93 -16.64
CA ILE A 194 10.04 -15.19 -17.11
C ILE A 194 10.02 -16.24 -16.00
N LYS A 195 10.44 -15.87 -14.79
CA LYS A 195 10.40 -16.78 -13.62
C LYS A 195 8.99 -17.28 -13.36
N ARG A 196 7.98 -16.40 -13.44
CA ARG A 196 6.58 -16.78 -13.23
C ARG A 196 6.07 -17.72 -14.32
N SER A 197 6.41 -17.48 -15.58
CA SER A 197 6.03 -18.33 -16.71
C SER A 197 6.60 -19.74 -16.58
N VAL A 198 7.87 -19.87 -16.18
CA VAL A 198 8.52 -21.18 -15.96
C VAL A 198 7.84 -21.95 -14.82
N LEU A 199 7.49 -21.28 -13.72
CA LEU A 199 6.76 -21.90 -12.61
C LEU A 199 5.32 -22.30 -13.00
N GLY A 200 4.70 -21.55 -13.91
CA GLY A 200 3.37 -21.81 -14.45
C GLY A 200 3.31 -22.93 -15.50
N GLY A 201 4.46 -23.48 -15.92
CA GLY A 201 4.53 -24.65 -16.81
C GLY A 201 4.38 -24.35 -18.30
N LEU A 202 4.87 -23.19 -18.77
CA LEU A 202 5.09 -22.90 -20.19
C LEU A 202 6.52 -23.26 -20.64
#